data_AF-A0A838TZI6-F1
#
_entry.id   AF-A0A838TZI6-F1
#
_cell.length_a   1.000
_cell.length_b   1.000
_cell.length_c   1.000
_cell.angle_alpha   90.00
_cell.angle_beta   90.00
_cell.angle_gamma   90.00
#
_symmetry.space_group_name_H-M   'P 1'
#
loop_
_entity.id
_entity.type
_entity.pdbx_description
1 polymer ?
#
loop_
_entity_poly.entity_id
_entity_poly.type
_entity_poly.pdbx_seq_one_letter_code
_entity_poly.pdbx_strand_id
1 'polypeptide(L)'
;MIHTSLPFKDTSSFEKSHSNALSCESESPATSLSSTSIPAQSLTPSPSKIESTNDTFSPFNEGSESNSNFVAALKEWAIVCKAAEDGKQVLLFRKGGIMEYRNGFELKHKNFFLFPTFEHQSMESIRNEYQAELENLEKQHIRNDIPKDSKLLDQYNSDTIQNITNINLFVEITYFNEINDINKLEKLEKFHIWNIDYVKMRFNYNPKKPLYLMLLRTYKLNDVIKIHNKHEWAGCKSWIQIDLGDRSLENYFTNSLSHNFEYLKSISKPCIDNETFNNITEEVRSII
;
A
#
# COMPACT_ATOMS: atom_id res chain seq x y z
N MET A 1 -9.16 12.12 -51.53
CA MET A 1 -10.07 11.25 -52.32
C MET A 1 -9.43 9.87 -52.33
N ILE A 2 -10.14 8.76 -52.13
CA ILE A 2 -11.60 8.54 -52.14
C ILE A 2 -12.16 8.31 -50.72
N HIS A 3 -13.44 8.61 -50.49
CA HIS A 3 -14.17 8.29 -49.26
C HIS A 3 -14.76 6.88 -49.31
N THR A 4 -14.72 6.18 -48.18
CA THR A 4 -15.77 5.24 -47.74
C THR A 4 -16.01 5.47 -46.25
N SER A 5 -17.24 5.28 -45.78
CA SER A 5 -17.68 5.88 -44.52
C SER A 5 -18.80 5.11 -43.82
N LEU A 6 -18.64 4.95 -42.49
CA LEU A 6 -19.70 4.68 -41.51
C LEU A 6 -20.38 3.29 -41.61
N PRO A 7 -21.03 2.76 -40.55
CA PRO A 7 -21.72 3.47 -39.48
C PRO A 7 -21.17 3.34 -38.04
N PHE A 8 -21.46 4.39 -37.29
CA PHE A 8 -21.53 4.43 -35.82
C PHE A 8 -22.69 3.57 -35.32
N LYS A 9 -22.57 2.95 -34.14
CA LYS A 9 -23.72 2.62 -33.29
C LYS A 9 -23.31 2.34 -31.84
N ASP A 10 -23.74 3.21 -30.94
CA ASP A 10 -23.75 2.94 -29.50
C ASP A 10 -24.84 1.91 -29.15
N THR A 11 -24.54 1.03 -28.19
CA THR A 11 -25.54 0.51 -27.24
C THR A 11 -24.85 0.24 -25.90
N SER A 12 -25.43 0.75 -24.82
CA SER A 12 -25.07 0.42 -23.44
C SER A 12 -25.65 -0.93 -23.02
N SER A 13 -25.00 -1.60 -22.07
CA SER A 13 -25.55 -2.75 -21.34
C SER A 13 -24.89 -2.93 -19.97
N PHE A 14 -25.09 -1.93 -19.10
CA PHE A 14 -25.09 -2.18 -17.66
C PHE A 14 -26.44 -2.80 -17.25
N GLU A 15 -26.50 -3.36 -16.03
CA GLU A 15 -27.67 -3.97 -15.38
C GLU A 15 -28.00 -5.44 -15.69
N LYS A 16 -28.45 -6.26 -14.71
CA LYS A 16 -28.28 -6.23 -13.24
C LYS A 16 -28.59 -7.65 -12.71
N SER A 17 -27.99 -8.05 -11.60
CA SER A 17 -28.44 -9.23 -10.85
C SER A 17 -29.74 -8.91 -10.10
N HIS A 18 -30.71 -9.84 -10.10
CA HIS A 18 -32.00 -9.65 -9.43
C HIS A 18 -31.88 -9.65 -7.90
N SER A 19 -32.57 -8.70 -7.26
CA SER A 19 -33.02 -8.81 -5.87
C SER A 19 -34.45 -8.26 -5.75
N ASN A 20 -35.44 -9.17 -5.73
CA ASN A 20 -36.85 -8.79 -5.63
C ASN A 20 -37.21 -8.38 -4.18
N ALA A 21 -37.63 -7.13 -3.99
CA ALA A 21 -38.54 -6.74 -2.91
C ALA A 21 -39.06 -5.30 -3.10
N LEU A 22 -40.35 -5.12 -3.39
CA LEU A 22 -41.21 -4.16 -2.67
C LEU A 22 -42.69 -4.26 -3.06
N SER A 23 -43.56 -4.15 -2.06
CA SER A 23 -44.96 -3.65 -2.17
C SER A 23 -45.94 -4.46 -3.05
N CYS A 24 -47.26 -4.31 -2.93
CA CYS A 24 -48.05 -3.47 -2.03
C CYS A 24 -49.35 -4.18 -1.68
N GLU A 25 -49.99 -3.85 -0.55
CA GLU A 25 -51.39 -3.39 -0.54
C GLU A 25 -51.77 -2.83 0.83
N SER A 26 -52.83 -2.02 0.87
CA SER A 26 -53.16 -1.15 2.00
C SER A 26 -54.65 -1.17 2.29
N GLU A 27 -55.04 -1.51 3.53
CA GLU A 27 -56.41 -1.27 3.99
C GLU A 27 -56.46 -1.06 5.52
N SER A 28 -57.55 -0.43 5.97
CA SER A 28 -57.85 -0.01 7.35
C SER A 28 -59.33 0.41 7.37
N PRO A 29 -60.11 0.15 8.45
CA PRO A 29 -59.90 0.90 9.70
C PRO A 29 -60.38 0.24 11.03
N ALA A 30 -60.20 1.03 12.10
CA ALA A 30 -61.08 1.18 13.28
C ALA A 30 -60.88 0.35 14.57
N THR A 31 -60.89 1.09 15.71
CA THR A 31 -61.25 0.70 17.10
C THR A 31 -60.40 -0.34 17.85
N SER A 32 -60.15 -0.24 19.18
CA SER A 32 -60.30 0.88 20.15
C SER A 32 -59.68 0.56 21.53
N LEU A 33 -59.39 1.61 22.33
CA LEU A 33 -59.31 1.67 23.82
C LEU A 33 -58.15 1.00 24.61
N SER A 34 -57.52 1.83 25.48
CA SER A 34 -56.91 1.56 26.82
C SER A 34 -55.95 0.37 27.05
N SER A 35 -54.79 0.49 27.74
CA SER A 35 -54.05 1.62 28.36
C SER A 35 -52.59 1.13 28.70
N THR A 36 -51.72 1.60 29.62
CA THR A 36 -51.79 2.49 30.80
C THR A 36 -50.38 3.03 31.21
N SER A 37 -50.34 4.00 32.14
CA SER A 37 -49.28 4.41 33.10
C SER A 37 -47.93 3.64 33.16
N ILE A 38 -46.73 4.26 33.00
CA ILE A 38 -45.99 5.25 33.86
C ILE A 38 -45.19 4.59 35.02
N PRO A 39 -43.97 5.04 35.44
CA PRO A 39 -43.06 6.10 34.94
C PRO A 39 -41.59 5.65 34.68
N ALA A 40 -40.75 6.60 34.25
CA ALA A 40 -39.27 6.54 34.30
C ALA A 40 -38.70 7.06 35.64
N GLN A 41 -37.37 7.00 35.82
CA GLN A 41 -36.67 7.89 36.76
C GLN A 41 -35.22 8.18 36.31
N SER A 42 -34.73 9.38 36.63
CA SER A 42 -33.45 9.93 36.18
C SER A 42 -32.62 10.45 37.37
N LEU A 43 -31.29 10.27 37.35
CA LEU A 43 -30.38 10.81 38.35
C LEU A 43 -29.03 11.25 37.76
N THR A 44 -28.74 12.54 37.87
CA THR A 44 -27.40 13.17 37.92
C THR A 44 -27.50 14.32 38.94
N PRO A 45 -26.42 14.74 39.64
CA PRO A 45 -25.39 15.58 39.00
C PRO A 45 -23.92 15.37 39.45
N SER A 46 -23.01 15.95 38.64
CA SER A 46 -21.70 16.62 38.88
C SER A 46 -21.13 16.77 40.31
N PRO A 47 -19.79 16.98 40.52
CA PRO A 47 -18.88 17.67 39.57
C PRO A 47 -17.37 17.25 39.46
N SER A 48 -16.77 17.68 38.34
CA SER A 48 -15.38 18.14 38.10
C SER A 48 -14.14 17.47 38.75
N LYS A 49 -13.15 17.11 37.90
CA LYS A 49 -11.89 17.90 37.73
C LYS A 49 -10.88 17.37 36.69
N ILE A 50 -10.16 18.34 36.10
CA ILE A 50 -8.79 18.30 35.54
C ILE A 50 -8.55 17.50 34.25
N GLU A 51 -8.05 18.21 33.23
CA GLU A 51 -7.34 17.68 32.06
C GLU A 51 -5.88 17.37 32.42
N SER A 52 -5.32 16.28 31.88
CA SER A 52 -3.87 16.15 31.72
C SER A 52 -3.56 15.25 30.52
N THR A 53 -3.18 15.87 29.41
CA THR A 53 -2.64 15.18 28.24
C THR A 53 -1.26 14.62 28.56
N ASN A 54 -1.17 13.31 28.77
CA ASN A 54 0.10 12.60 28.84
C ASN A 54 0.35 11.85 27.54
N ASP A 55 0.97 12.54 26.58
CA ASP A 55 1.76 11.86 25.56
C ASP A 55 2.87 11.08 26.27
N THR A 56 2.78 9.75 26.24
CA THR A 56 3.83 8.87 26.75
C THR A 56 3.86 7.61 25.90
N PHE A 57 4.45 7.73 24.72
CA PHE A 57 4.97 6.58 23.99
C PHE A 57 5.99 5.88 24.89
N SER A 58 5.63 4.73 25.46
CA SER A 58 6.56 3.92 26.23
C SER A 58 7.74 3.48 25.35
N PRO A 59 8.98 3.48 25.86
CA PRO A 59 10.09 2.84 25.15
C PRO A 59 9.77 1.35 24.98
N PHE A 60 9.84 0.87 23.75
CA PHE A 60 9.53 -0.53 23.43
C PHE A 60 10.59 -1.47 24.03
N ASN A 61 10.15 -2.62 24.55
CA ASN A 61 11.06 -3.71 24.89
C ASN A 61 11.72 -4.25 23.61
N GLU A 62 13.04 -4.17 23.52
CA GLU A 62 13.84 -5.04 22.67
C GLU A 62 13.77 -6.47 23.25
N GLY A 63 12.71 -7.20 22.92
CA GLY A 63 12.25 -8.33 23.75
C GLY A 63 11.45 -9.44 23.06
N SER A 64 11.55 -9.58 21.74
CA SER A 64 11.04 -10.79 21.06
C SER A 64 11.75 -11.04 19.71
N GLU A 65 13.01 -11.47 19.76
CA GLU A 65 13.67 -12.11 18.61
C GLU A 65 13.00 -13.48 18.35
N SER A 66 11.91 -13.47 17.59
CA SER A 66 11.51 -14.68 16.88
C SER A 66 12.55 -14.93 15.78
N ASN A 67 13.30 -16.04 15.89
CA ASN A 67 14.22 -16.49 14.85
C ASN A 67 13.44 -16.92 13.60
N SER A 68 12.94 -15.94 12.84
CA SER A 68 12.37 -16.15 11.52
C SER A 68 13.51 -16.21 10.51
N ASN A 69 13.71 -17.39 9.90
CA ASN A 69 14.59 -17.58 8.75
C ASN A 69 14.09 -16.86 7.47
N PHE A 70 13.36 -15.75 7.61
CA PHE A 70 12.73 -15.02 6.53
C PHE A 70 12.85 -13.52 6.73
N VAL A 71 13.16 -12.80 5.66
CA VAL A 71 12.99 -11.35 5.58
C VAL A 71 11.71 -11.00 4.83
N ALA A 72 11.07 -9.92 5.25
CA ALA A 72 9.87 -9.42 4.61
C ALA A 72 10.21 -8.63 3.35
N ALA A 73 9.42 -8.83 2.29
CA ALA A 73 9.35 -7.87 1.19
C ALA A 73 7.89 -7.48 0.90
N LEU A 74 7.69 -6.20 0.58
CA LEU A 74 6.40 -5.61 0.26
C LEU A 74 6.25 -5.51 -1.26
N LYS A 75 5.29 -6.24 -1.83
CA LYS A 75 4.86 -6.05 -3.22
C LYS A 75 4.22 -4.68 -3.36
N GLU A 76 4.76 -3.90 -4.29
CA GLU A 76 4.33 -2.54 -4.62
C GLU A 76 4.61 -2.24 -6.09
N TRP A 77 3.86 -1.33 -6.71
CA TRP A 77 3.98 -1.02 -8.13
C TRP A 77 5.42 -0.68 -8.53
N ALA A 78 5.88 -1.21 -9.68
CA ALA A 78 7.24 -1.00 -10.17
C ALA A 78 7.59 0.48 -10.35
N ILE A 79 6.64 1.31 -10.80
CA ILE A 79 6.83 2.78 -10.88
C ILE A 79 6.95 3.44 -9.49
N VAL A 80 6.24 2.94 -8.48
CA VAL A 80 6.33 3.43 -7.08
C VAL A 80 7.68 3.03 -6.48
N CYS A 81 8.17 1.81 -6.76
CA CYS A 81 9.50 1.36 -6.38
C CYS A 81 10.59 2.21 -7.05
N LYS A 82 10.47 2.49 -8.36
CA LYS A 82 11.40 3.36 -9.09
C LYS A 82 11.40 4.80 -8.54
N ALA A 83 10.23 5.36 -8.25
CA ALA A 83 10.12 6.67 -7.63
C ALA A 83 10.72 6.72 -6.20
N ALA A 84 10.65 5.61 -5.46
CA ALA A 84 11.28 5.48 -4.14
C ALA A 84 12.81 5.38 -4.23
N GLU A 85 13.35 4.80 -5.30
CA GLU A 85 14.79 4.78 -5.61
C GLU A 85 15.32 6.19 -5.95
N ASP A 86 14.51 6.96 -6.68
CA ASP A 86 14.83 8.34 -7.09
C ASP A 86 14.50 9.40 -6.04
N GLY A 87 14.00 9.02 -4.86
CA GLY A 87 13.61 9.96 -3.79
C GLY A 87 12.31 10.74 -4.03
N LYS A 88 11.60 10.46 -5.13
CA LYS A 88 10.33 11.09 -5.52
C LYS A 88 9.11 10.52 -4.77
N GLN A 89 9.27 9.36 -4.14
CA GLN A 89 8.25 8.69 -3.33
C GLN A 89 8.81 8.42 -1.93
N VAL A 90 8.17 9.01 -0.91
CA VAL A 90 8.53 8.80 0.50
C VAL A 90 7.34 8.37 1.37
N LEU A 91 6.11 8.39 0.83
CA LEU A 91 4.91 7.90 1.52
C LEU A 91 4.37 6.61 0.91
N LEU A 92 3.74 5.76 1.71
CA LEU A 92 2.83 4.71 1.23
C LEU A 92 1.47 4.79 1.93
N PHE A 93 0.38 4.59 1.17
CA PHE A 93 -0.99 4.54 1.69
C PHE A 93 -1.57 3.13 1.60
N ARG A 94 -1.95 2.52 2.74
CA ARG A 94 -2.50 1.14 2.80
C ARG A 94 -3.80 1.07 3.63
N LYS A 95 -4.67 0.12 3.27
CA LYS A 95 -5.96 -0.18 3.94
C LYS A 95 -5.89 -1.57 4.57
N GLY A 96 -5.45 -1.65 5.83
CA GLY A 96 -5.19 -2.92 6.51
C GLY A 96 -4.05 -3.72 5.87
N GLY A 97 -3.98 -5.04 6.15
CA GLY A 97 -3.00 -5.97 5.56
C GLY A 97 -1.56 -5.85 6.07
N ILE A 98 -1.20 -4.72 6.68
CA ILE A 98 0.10 -4.42 7.30
C ILE A 98 0.10 -4.61 8.83
N MET A 99 -1.00 -5.13 9.39
CA MET A 99 -1.29 -5.12 10.82
C MET A 99 -1.45 -6.53 11.38
N GLU A 100 -0.98 -6.76 12.59
CA GLU A 100 -1.43 -7.88 13.43
C GLU A 100 -2.33 -7.36 14.58
N TYR A 101 -3.25 -8.22 15.05
CA TYR A 101 -4.35 -7.83 15.95
C TYR A 101 -4.25 -8.42 17.37
N ARG A 102 -3.15 -9.09 17.72
CA ARG A 102 -3.12 -10.03 18.87
C ARG A 102 -3.07 -9.41 20.27
N ASN A 103 -2.65 -8.15 20.42
CA ASN A 103 -2.66 -7.42 21.70
C ASN A 103 -2.79 -5.89 21.57
N GLY A 104 -3.05 -5.39 20.36
CA GLY A 104 -3.01 -3.96 20.03
C GLY A 104 -2.80 -3.76 18.53
N PHE A 105 -2.60 -2.51 18.12
CA PHE A 105 -2.33 -2.13 16.74
C PHE A 105 -0.82 -2.19 16.47
N GLU A 106 -0.34 -3.20 15.76
CA GLU A 106 1.09 -3.36 15.47
C GLU A 106 1.39 -3.51 13.97
N LEU A 107 2.37 -2.73 13.48
CA LEU A 107 2.95 -2.87 12.15
C LEU A 107 3.72 -4.18 12.06
N LYS A 108 3.26 -5.11 11.21
CA LYS A 108 3.85 -6.45 11.09
C LYS A 108 5.35 -6.43 10.76
N HIS A 109 5.78 -5.49 9.92
CA HIS A 109 7.18 -5.31 9.54
C HIS A 109 7.49 -3.80 9.46
N LYS A 110 8.37 -3.30 10.34
CA LYS A 110 8.91 -1.93 10.27
C LYS A 110 10.01 -1.79 9.21
N ASN A 111 10.73 -2.89 8.94
CA ASN A 111 11.86 -2.98 8.02
C ASN A 111 11.58 -4.08 6.98
N PHE A 112 11.75 -3.78 5.69
CA PHE A 112 11.46 -4.70 4.58
C PHE A 112 12.14 -4.28 3.27
N PHE A 113 12.19 -5.20 2.31
CA PHE A 113 12.56 -4.89 0.92
C PHE A 113 11.33 -4.45 0.10
N LEU A 114 11.49 -3.53 -0.86
CA LEU A 114 10.44 -3.30 -1.86
C LEU A 114 10.61 -4.32 -3.01
N PHE A 115 9.52 -5.04 -3.31
CA PHE A 115 9.44 -5.98 -4.42
C PHE A 115 8.62 -5.35 -5.55
N PRO A 116 9.25 -4.98 -6.68
CA PRO A 116 8.52 -4.43 -7.83
C PRO A 116 7.52 -5.43 -8.40
N THR A 117 6.30 -4.98 -8.64
CA THR A 117 5.30 -5.72 -9.42
C THR A 117 4.60 -4.81 -10.44
N PHE A 118 4.20 -5.40 -11.57
CA PHE A 118 3.38 -4.75 -12.59
C PHE A 118 1.88 -5.10 -12.44
N GLU A 119 1.53 -6.00 -11.51
CA GLU A 119 0.13 -6.40 -11.21
C GLU A 119 -0.74 -5.18 -10.87
N HIS A 120 -1.79 -4.96 -11.67
CA HIS A 120 -2.77 -3.88 -11.50
C HIS A 120 -2.15 -2.47 -11.42
N GLN A 121 -0.96 -2.25 -11.98
CA GLN A 121 -0.37 -0.94 -12.15
C GLN A 121 -1.23 -0.10 -13.11
N SER A 122 -1.37 1.21 -12.86
CA SER A 122 -2.34 2.06 -13.56
C SER A 122 -1.77 3.43 -13.90
N MET A 123 -1.69 3.71 -15.21
CA MET A 123 -1.33 5.01 -15.80
C MET A 123 -2.25 6.15 -15.30
N GLU A 124 -3.54 5.86 -15.20
CA GLU A 124 -4.59 6.79 -14.73
C GLU A 124 -4.53 7.05 -13.21
N SER A 125 -3.72 6.30 -12.46
CA SER A 125 -3.57 6.43 -11.00
C SER A 125 -2.33 7.23 -10.57
N ILE A 126 -1.46 7.61 -11.52
CA ILE A 126 -0.26 8.41 -11.28
C ILE A 126 -0.37 9.80 -11.91
N ARG A 127 0.43 10.74 -11.41
CA ARG A 127 0.53 12.10 -11.94
C ARG A 127 1.23 12.08 -13.31
N ASN A 128 0.83 13.00 -14.20
CA ASN A 128 1.17 12.96 -15.63
C ASN A 128 2.70 12.98 -15.90
N GLU A 129 3.46 13.66 -15.06
CA GLU A 129 4.93 13.74 -15.13
C GLU A 129 5.64 12.40 -14.94
N TYR A 130 4.98 11.39 -14.35
CA TYR A 130 5.53 10.05 -14.14
C TYR A 130 5.05 9.02 -15.18
N GLN A 131 4.07 9.38 -16.02
CA GLN A 131 3.47 8.47 -17.00
C GLN A 131 4.47 8.00 -18.07
N ALA A 132 5.35 8.90 -18.54
CA ALA A 132 6.43 8.54 -19.46
C ALA A 132 7.51 7.65 -18.79
N GLU A 133 7.68 7.72 -17.48
CA GLU A 133 8.59 6.83 -16.74
C GLU A 133 7.97 5.43 -16.57
N LEU A 134 6.66 5.36 -16.27
CA LEU A 134 5.88 4.12 -16.24
C LEU A 134 5.95 3.36 -17.58
N GLU A 135 5.61 4.02 -18.69
CA GLU A 135 5.68 3.42 -20.03
C GLU A 135 7.07 2.83 -20.33
N ASN A 136 8.13 3.49 -19.88
CA ASN A 136 9.50 3.05 -20.12
C ASN A 136 9.89 1.85 -19.24
N LEU A 137 9.34 1.71 -18.03
CA LEU A 137 9.49 0.50 -17.21
C LEU A 137 8.75 -0.69 -17.82
N GLU A 138 7.53 -0.48 -18.31
CA GLU A 138 6.73 -1.54 -18.95
C GLU A 138 7.37 -2.04 -20.25
N LYS A 139 7.87 -1.11 -21.08
CA LYS A 139 8.67 -1.45 -22.28
C LYS A 139 9.99 -2.16 -21.95
N GLN A 140 10.55 -1.99 -20.75
CA GLN A 140 11.73 -2.71 -20.29
C GLN A 140 11.39 -4.10 -19.74
N HIS A 141 10.32 -4.23 -18.96
CA HIS A 141 9.78 -5.49 -18.44
C HIS A 141 9.51 -6.47 -19.60
N ILE A 142 8.66 -6.08 -20.55
CA ILE A 142 8.32 -6.89 -21.74
C ILE A 142 9.58 -7.31 -22.55
N ARG A 143 10.61 -6.45 -22.64
CA ARG A 143 11.87 -6.76 -23.34
C ARG A 143 12.77 -7.77 -22.61
N ASN A 144 12.65 -7.87 -21.30
CA ASN A 144 13.38 -8.86 -20.49
C ASN A 144 12.66 -10.23 -20.50
N ASP A 145 11.34 -10.21 -20.68
CA ASP A 145 10.47 -11.39 -20.60
C ASP A 145 10.41 -12.18 -21.91
N ILE A 146 10.62 -11.52 -23.06
CA ILE A 146 10.75 -12.18 -24.36
C ILE A 146 12.10 -12.92 -24.43
N PRO A 147 12.13 -14.26 -24.58
CA PRO A 147 13.36 -15.00 -24.84
C PRO A 147 13.98 -14.52 -26.17
N LYS A 148 15.30 -14.28 -26.19
CA LYS A 148 16.00 -13.69 -27.36
C LYS A 148 15.84 -14.48 -28.67
N ASP A 149 15.47 -15.75 -28.59
CA ASP A 149 15.31 -16.67 -29.72
C ASP A 149 13.84 -16.98 -30.08
N SER A 150 12.84 -16.45 -29.36
CA SER A 150 11.43 -16.84 -29.57
C SER A 150 10.76 -16.12 -30.74
N LYS A 151 10.66 -16.80 -31.89
CA LYS A 151 9.84 -16.40 -33.05
C LYS A 151 8.31 -16.58 -32.86
N LEU A 152 7.82 -16.68 -31.63
CA LEU A 152 6.43 -17.01 -31.30
C LEU A 152 5.91 -16.04 -30.23
N LEU A 153 5.46 -14.86 -30.69
CA LEU A 153 4.91 -13.81 -29.81
C LEU A 153 3.41 -14.01 -29.51
N ASP A 154 2.71 -14.76 -30.36
CA ASP A 154 1.24 -14.71 -30.48
C ASP A 154 0.49 -15.67 -29.53
N GLN A 155 1.16 -16.35 -28.60
CA GLN A 155 0.55 -17.41 -27.79
C GLN A 155 1.01 -17.47 -26.31
N TYR A 156 1.63 -16.42 -25.79
CA TYR A 156 1.90 -16.28 -24.36
C TYR A 156 0.94 -15.28 -23.71
N ASN A 157 0.22 -15.72 -22.68
CA ASN A 157 -0.44 -14.82 -21.75
C ASN A 157 0.63 -14.02 -21.00
N SER A 158 0.37 -12.72 -20.77
CA SER A 158 1.30 -11.78 -20.14
C SER A 158 1.78 -12.18 -18.74
N ASP A 159 1.02 -13.03 -18.06
CA ASP A 159 1.09 -13.17 -16.61
C ASP A 159 2.16 -14.18 -16.14
N THR A 160 2.98 -14.73 -17.05
CA THR A 160 3.75 -15.97 -16.79
C THR A 160 5.23 -15.96 -17.22
N ILE A 161 5.87 -14.82 -17.55
CA ILE A 161 7.29 -14.83 -18.03
C ILE A 161 8.27 -13.83 -17.37
N GLN A 162 8.11 -13.47 -16.09
CA GLN A 162 9.24 -12.92 -15.32
C GLN A 162 9.62 -13.85 -14.16
N ASN A 163 10.53 -14.80 -14.45
CA ASN A 163 11.04 -15.79 -13.48
C ASN A 163 12.07 -15.23 -12.47
N ILE A 164 12.55 -14.00 -12.67
CA ILE A 164 13.48 -13.30 -11.78
C ILE A 164 13.02 -11.85 -11.59
N THR A 165 12.78 -11.44 -10.34
CA THR A 165 12.58 -10.03 -9.97
C THR A 165 13.88 -9.42 -9.46
N ASN A 166 14.16 -8.17 -9.85
CA ASN A 166 15.23 -7.36 -9.28
C ASN A 166 14.71 -6.57 -8.08
N ILE A 167 15.34 -6.73 -6.92
CA ILE A 167 15.11 -5.94 -5.70
C ILE A 167 16.29 -4.98 -5.55
N ASN A 168 16.01 -3.67 -5.65
CA ASN A 168 17.01 -2.60 -5.55
C ASN A 168 16.99 -1.88 -4.18
N LEU A 169 15.93 -2.07 -3.38
CA LEU A 169 15.60 -1.20 -2.26
C LEU A 169 15.33 -1.96 -0.97
N PHE A 170 15.97 -1.49 0.10
CA PHE A 170 15.59 -1.72 1.48
C PHE A 170 14.87 -0.47 2.04
N VAL A 171 13.93 -0.68 2.97
CA VAL A 171 13.04 0.35 3.51
C VAL A 171 12.81 0.19 5.01
N GLU A 172 12.86 1.32 5.72
CA GLU A 172 12.43 1.48 7.11
C GLU A 172 11.21 2.41 7.20
N ILE A 173 10.18 2.03 7.98
CA ILE A 173 9.07 2.93 8.35
C ILE A 173 9.51 3.76 9.56
N THR A 174 9.64 5.07 9.35
CA THR A 174 10.11 6.03 10.39
C THR A 174 8.96 6.78 11.08
N TYR A 175 7.79 6.85 10.44
CA TYR A 175 6.57 7.39 11.01
C TYR A 175 5.35 6.68 10.41
N PHE A 176 4.33 6.46 11.25
CA PHE A 176 3.11 5.73 10.91
C PHE A 176 1.94 6.34 11.63
N ASN A 177 0.85 6.64 10.91
CA ASN A 177 -0.37 7.17 11.51
C ASN A 177 -1.60 6.92 10.60
N GLU A 178 -2.78 7.20 11.14
CA GLU A 178 -4.04 7.21 10.40
C GLU A 178 -4.30 8.57 9.74
N ILE A 179 -4.75 8.55 8.48
CA ILE A 179 -5.39 9.71 7.85
C ILE A 179 -6.90 9.57 8.03
N ASN A 180 -7.45 10.44 8.87
CA ASN A 180 -8.87 10.52 9.18
C ASN A 180 -9.54 11.81 8.64
N ASP A 181 -8.78 12.68 7.95
CA ASP A 181 -9.27 13.86 7.23
C ASP A 181 -8.81 13.82 5.77
N ILE A 182 -9.76 13.85 4.83
CA ILE A 182 -9.50 13.80 3.39
C ILE A 182 -8.79 15.06 2.87
N ASN A 183 -8.92 16.20 3.55
CA ASN A 183 -8.30 17.47 3.17
C ASN A 183 -6.79 17.48 3.45
N LYS A 184 -6.27 16.50 4.20
CA LYS A 184 -4.82 16.31 4.40
C LYS A 184 -4.14 15.73 3.16
N LEU A 185 -4.86 15.01 2.30
CA LEU A 185 -4.29 14.28 1.16
C LEU A 185 -3.63 15.21 0.13
N GLU A 186 -4.24 16.36 -0.16
CA GLU A 186 -3.71 17.35 -1.11
C GLU A 186 -2.38 17.96 -0.62
N LYS A 187 -2.22 18.14 0.70
CA LYS A 187 -0.98 18.64 1.31
C LYS A 187 0.16 17.62 1.21
N LEU A 188 -0.15 16.34 1.01
CA LEU A 188 0.82 15.24 0.93
C LEU A 188 1.26 14.93 -0.50
N GLU A 189 0.59 15.51 -1.51
CA GLU A 189 0.77 15.13 -2.93
C GLU A 189 2.23 15.23 -3.40
N LYS A 190 2.98 16.23 -2.94
CA LYS A 190 4.39 16.43 -3.31
C LYS A 190 5.35 15.32 -2.81
N PHE A 191 4.89 14.42 -1.94
CA PHE A 191 5.67 13.32 -1.37
C PHE A 191 5.40 11.96 -2.04
N HIS A 192 4.56 11.92 -3.08
CA HIS A 192 4.23 10.71 -3.83
C HIS A 192 3.89 10.96 -5.31
N ILE A 193 3.98 9.89 -6.11
CA ILE A 193 3.69 9.92 -7.55
C ILE A 193 2.22 9.69 -7.91
N TRP A 194 1.42 9.15 -6.99
CA TRP A 194 -0.01 8.96 -7.21
C TRP A 194 -0.72 10.30 -7.39
N ASN A 195 -1.72 10.35 -8.26
CA ASN A 195 -2.59 11.53 -8.34
C ASN A 195 -3.61 11.56 -7.19
N ILE A 196 -4.15 12.75 -6.94
CA ILE A 196 -5.05 12.97 -5.81
C ILE A 196 -6.33 12.11 -5.87
N ASP A 197 -6.85 11.81 -7.05
CA ASP A 197 -8.08 11.03 -7.22
C ASP A 197 -7.89 9.55 -6.85
N TYR A 198 -6.76 8.94 -7.20
CA TYR A 198 -6.40 7.60 -6.71
C TYR A 198 -6.32 7.57 -5.18
N VAL A 199 -5.68 8.58 -4.57
CA VAL A 199 -5.51 8.61 -3.11
C VAL A 199 -6.84 8.90 -2.39
N LYS A 200 -7.71 9.76 -2.93
CA LYS A 200 -9.09 9.99 -2.44
C LYS A 200 -9.97 8.75 -2.61
N MET A 201 -9.89 8.03 -3.73
CA MET A 201 -10.56 6.73 -3.92
C MET A 201 -10.08 5.73 -2.85
N ARG A 202 -8.76 5.64 -2.63
CA ARG A 202 -8.16 4.75 -1.63
C ARG A 202 -8.52 5.13 -0.20
N PHE A 203 -8.75 6.41 0.09
CA PHE A 203 -9.29 6.89 1.37
C PHE A 203 -10.74 6.43 1.59
N ASN A 204 -11.60 6.65 0.59
CA ASN A 204 -13.03 6.32 0.65
C ASN A 204 -13.31 4.81 0.59
N TYR A 205 -12.41 4.00 0.03
CA TYR A 205 -12.56 2.54 -0.03
C TYR A 205 -12.65 1.93 1.37
N ASN A 206 -13.74 1.21 1.65
CA ASN A 206 -14.06 0.63 2.96
C ASN A 206 -13.92 1.65 4.11
N PRO A 207 -14.90 2.58 4.27
CA PRO A 207 -14.81 3.69 5.23
C PRO A 207 -14.89 3.24 6.70
N LYS A 208 -15.14 1.95 6.98
CA LYS A 208 -15.05 1.37 8.33
C LYS A 208 -13.61 1.06 8.77
N LYS A 209 -12.61 1.37 7.94
CA LYS A 209 -11.18 1.29 8.27
C LYS A 209 -10.50 2.60 7.86
N PRO A 210 -9.58 3.15 8.68
CA PRO A 210 -8.81 4.34 8.32
C PRO A 210 -7.89 4.06 7.11
N LEU A 211 -7.42 5.13 6.45
CA LEU A 211 -6.30 5.02 5.51
C LEU A 211 -5.00 5.21 6.30
N TYR A 212 -4.13 4.21 6.32
CA TYR A 212 -2.84 4.36 7.00
C TYR A 212 -1.79 4.99 6.09
N LEU A 213 -1.04 5.94 6.65
CA LEU A 213 0.18 6.50 6.08
C LEU A 213 1.41 5.83 6.72
N MET A 214 2.40 5.51 5.89
CA MET A 214 3.75 5.16 6.31
C MET A 214 4.73 6.14 5.65
N LEU A 215 5.59 6.77 6.44
CA LEU A 215 6.75 7.53 5.96
C LEU A 215 7.96 6.59 5.86
N LEU A 216 8.55 6.51 4.67
CA LEU A 216 9.62 5.57 4.34
C LEU A 216 10.98 6.26 4.29
N ARG A 217 11.95 5.72 5.04
CA ARG A 217 13.37 5.92 4.76
C ARG A 217 13.82 4.85 3.76
N THR A 218 14.06 5.25 2.52
CA THR A 218 14.47 4.35 1.42
C THR A 218 15.99 4.30 1.29
N TYR A 219 16.52 3.08 1.15
CA TYR A 219 17.94 2.80 0.96
C TYR A 219 18.14 1.99 -0.32
N LYS A 220 18.96 2.51 -1.22
CA LYS A 220 19.44 1.79 -2.40
C LYS A 220 20.56 0.82 -2.01
N LEU A 221 20.33 -0.45 -2.31
CA LEU A 221 21.29 -1.53 -2.18
C LEU A 221 22.47 -1.33 -3.13
N ASN A 222 23.68 -1.67 -2.69
CA ASN A 222 24.89 -1.61 -3.53
C ASN A 222 24.82 -2.61 -4.71
N ASP A 223 24.46 -3.87 -4.42
CA ASP A 223 24.22 -4.93 -5.38
C ASP A 223 22.71 -5.18 -5.53
N VAL A 224 22.26 -5.44 -6.75
CA VAL A 224 20.85 -5.81 -7.01
C VAL A 224 20.61 -7.25 -6.60
N ILE A 225 19.69 -7.48 -5.67
CA ILE A 225 19.19 -8.82 -5.31
C ILE A 225 18.35 -9.33 -6.48
N LYS A 226 18.78 -10.43 -7.10
CA LYS A 226 18.09 -11.07 -8.25
C LYS A 226 17.39 -12.33 -7.76
N ILE A 227 16.12 -12.22 -7.39
CA ILE A 227 15.39 -13.32 -6.73
C ILE A 227 14.52 -14.08 -7.71
N HIS A 228 14.52 -15.42 -7.62
CA HIS A 228 13.63 -16.27 -8.40
C HIS A 228 12.21 -16.22 -7.86
N ASN A 229 11.25 -15.96 -8.75
CA ASN A 229 9.85 -15.77 -8.37
C ASN A 229 9.16 -17.10 -8.07
N LYS A 230 8.62 -17.24 -6.86
CA LYS A 230 7.95 -18.45 -6.38
C LYS A 230 6.45 -18.38 -6.64
N HIS A 231 5.83 -19.51 -6.97
CA HIS A 231 4.43 -19.56 -7.42
C HIS A 231 3.43 -19.11 -6.32
N GLU A 232 3.80 -19.26 -5.05
CA GLU A 232 3.04 -18.77 -3.90
C GLU A 232 3.08 -17.25 -3.71
N TRP A 233 3.91 -16.50 -4.45
CA TRP A 233 3.96 -15.04 -4.42
C TRP A 233 3.06 -14.36 -5.47
N ALA A 234 2.48 -15.13 -6.39
CA ALA A 234 1.61 -14.61 -7.46
C ALA A 234 0.29 -14.02 -6.91
N GLY A 235 -0.22 -12.99 -7.58
CA GLY A 235 -1.50 -12.36 -7.29
C GLY A 235 -1.49 -11.45 -6.05
N CYS A 236 -2.68 -11.10 -5.58
CA CYS A 236 -2.96 -9.96 -4.69
C CYS A 236 -2.43 -10.05 -3.24
N LYS A 237 -1.42 -10.88 -2.95
CA LYS A 237 -0.69 -10.86 -1.68
C LYS A 237 0.21 -9.61 -1.63
N SER A 238 0.13 -8.83 -0.56
CA SER A 238 0.99 -7.66 -0.37
C SER A 238 2.37 -8.01 0.19
N TRP A 239 2.43 -8.94 1.14
CA TRP A 239 3.67 -9.35 1.78
C TRP A 239 4.13 -10.69 1.24
N ILE A 240 5.42 -10.78 0.92
CA ILE A 240 6.12 -12.04 0.67
C ILE A 240 7.20 -12.24 1.72
N GLN A 241 7.60 -13.50 1.91
CA GLN A 241 8.68 -13.89 2.80
C GLN A 241 9.78 -14.52 1.95
N ILE A 242 10.97 -13.93 2.00
CA ILE A 242 12.17 -14.40 1.32
C ILE A 242 13.00 -15.16 2.34
N ASP A 243 13.40 -16.38 2.01
CA ASP A 243 14.21 -17.24 2.89
C ASP A 243 15.62 -16.65 3.03
N LEU A 244 16.13 -16.56 4.26
CA LEU A 244 17.48 -16.06 4.54
C LEU A 244 18.59 -16.99 4.02
N GLY A 245 18.27 -18.27 3.78
CA GLY A 245 19.13 -19.22 3.08
C GLY A 245 19.06 -19.15 1.55
N ASP A 246 18.28 -18.22 0.97
CA ASP A 246 18.25 -18.02 -0.48
C ASP A 246 19.57 -17.38 -0.96
N ARG A 247 20.24 -17.99 -1.95
CA ARG A 247 21.53 -17.52 -2.45
C ARG A 247 21.47 -16.12 -3.06
N SER A 248 20.29 -15.65 -3.47
CA SER A 248 20.08 -14.26 -3.89
C SER A 248 20.32 -13.24 -2.77
N LEU A 249 20.40 -13.67 -1.51
CA LEU A 249 20.68 -12.87 -0.32
C LEU A 249 22.11 -13.02 0.24
N GLU A 250 22.97 -13.85 -0.37
CA GLU A 250 24.29 -14.23 0.20
C GLU A 250 25.21 -13.02 0.46
N ASN A 251 25.24 -12.03 -0.44
CA ASN A 251 25.99 -10.77 -0.26
C ASN A 251 25.51 -9.92 0.94
N TYR A 252 24.31 -10.19 1.45
CA TYR A 252 23.62 -9.36 2.44
C TYR A 252 23.45 -10.01 3.82
N PHE A 253 23.42 -11.35 3.89
CA PHE A 253 23.03 -12.10 5.08
C PHE A 253 24.00 -13.23 5.47
N THR A 254 25.28 -13.12 5.10
CA THR A 254 26.29 -14.20 5.20
C THR A 254 26.75 -14.61 6.60
N ASN A 255 26.40 -13.86 7.67
CA ASN A 255 26.81 -14.15 9.05
C ASN A 255 25.67 -13.93 10.06
N SER A 256 25.78 -14.45 11.29
CA SER A 256 24.73 -14.27 12.31
C SER A 256 24.42 -12.79 12.59
N LEU A 257 25.44 -11.92 12.57
CA LEU A 257 25.28 -10.46 12.77
C LEU A 257 24.47 -9.75 11.67
N SER A 258 24.41 -10.28 10.45
CA SER A 258 23.72 -9.61 9.33
C SER A 258 22.20 -9.72 9.33
N HIS A 259 21.61 -10.42 10.32
CA HIS A 259 20.15 -10.38 10.57
C HIS A 259 19.68 -8.99 11.05
N ASN A 260 20.60 -8.14 11.52
CA ASN A 260 20.31 -6.78 11.94
C ASN A 260 20.23 -5.81 10.74
N PHE A 261 19.09 -5.14 10.57
CA PHE A 261 18.87 -4.14 9.53
C PHE A 261 19.84 -2.94 9.58
N GLU A 262 20.48 -2.65 10.72
CA GLU A 262 21.55 -1.65 10.82
C GLU A 262 22.77 -2.03 9.97
N TYR A 263 23.05 -3.33 9.77
CA TYR A 263 24.08 -3.76 8.83
C TYR A 263 23.71 -3.35 7.40
N LEU A 264 22.48 -3.62 6.95
CA LEU A 264 22.00 -3.21 5.62
C LEU A 264 22.07 -1.69 5.44
N LYS A 265 21.67 -0.90 6.45
CA LYS A 265 21.83 0.56 6.43
C LYS A 265 23.30 0.98 6.28
N SER A 266 24.23 0.29 6.95
CA SER A 266 25.67 0.60 6.87
C SER A 266 26.29 0.33 5.49
N ILE A 267 25.74 -0.62 4.73
CA ILE A 267 26.23 -1.01 3.38
C ILE A 267 25.31 -0.58 2.23
N SER A 268 24.35 0.32 2.48
CA SER A 268 23.41 0.83 1.48
C SER A 268 23.41 2.36 1.47
N LYS A 269 23.14 2.97 0.31
CA LYS A 269 23.07 4.43 0.20
C LYS A 269 21.62 4.89 0.37
N PRO A 270 21.30 5.83 1.28
CA PRO A 270 19.95 6.39 1.33
C PRO A 270 19.62 7.14 0.03
N CYS A 271 18.39 6.97 -0.47
CA CYS A 271 17.97 7.53 -1.76
C CYS A 271 17.88 9.06 -1.76
N ILE A 272 17.60 9.64 -0.59
CA ILE A 272 17.64 11.08 -0.28
C ILE A 272 18.51 11.30 0.95
N ASP A 273 19.19 12.44 1.04
CA ASP A 273 20.07 12.77 2.15
C ASP A 273 19.30 12.92 3.50
N ASN A 274 20.03 13.08 4.59
CA ASN A 274 19.44 13.17 5.92
C ASN A 274 18.73 14.51 6.17
N GLU A 275 19.19 15.62 5.59
CA GLU A 275 18.61 16.96 5.82
C GLU A 275 17.27 17.07 5.08
N THR A 276 17.24 16.74 3.80
CA THR A 276 16.03 16.64 2.98
C THR A 276 15.00 15.72 3.64
N PHE A 277 15.41 14.56 4.14
CA PHE A 277 14.49 13.61 4.78
C PHE A 277 13.96 14.10 6.13
N ASN A 278 14.78 14.76 6.95
CA ASN A 278 14.33 15.33 8.22
C ASN A 278 13.31 16.46 7.97
N ASN A 279 13.57 17.33 6.99
CA ASN A 279 12.64 18.39 6.59
C ASN A 279 11.29 17.82 6.09
N ILE A 280 11.33 16.78 5.25
CA ILE A 280 10.14 16.00 4.83
C ILE A 280 9.41 15.41 6.05
N THR A 281 10.14 14.84 7.00
CA THR A 281 9.57 14.17 8.18
C THR A 281 8.76 15.15 9.03
N GLU A 282 9.31 16.33 9.33
CA GLU A 282 8.63 17.34 10.13
C GLU A 282 7.45 17.98 9.37
N GLU A 283 7.56 18.18 8.05
CA GLU A 283 6.42 18.68 7.26
C GLU A 283 5.28 17.66 7.21
N VAL A 284 5.57 16.36 6.99
CA VAL A 284 4.56 15.28 7.02
C VAL A 284 3.90 15.19 8.40
N ARG A 285 4.67 15.29 9.49
CA ARG A 285 4.15 15.37 10.87
C ARG A 285 3.30 16.62 11.11
N SER A 286 3.60 17.75 10.49
CA SER A 286 2.79 18.98 10.61
C SER A 286 1.43 18.89 9.90
N ILE A 287 1.28 17.97 8.96
CA ILE A 287 0.05 17.72 8.20
C ILE A 287 -0.86 16.70 8.90
N ILE A 288 -0.29 15.71 9.57
CA ILE A 288 -0.95 14.48 10.07
C ILE A 288 -1.26 14.56 11.57
#